data_AF-A0A419ES94-F1
#
_entry.id   AF-A0A419ES94-F1
#
_cell.length_a   1.000
_cell.length_b   1.000
_cell.length_c   1.000
_cell.angle_alpha   90.00
_cell.angle_beta   90.00
_cell.angle_gamma   90.00
#
_symmetry.space_group_name_H-M   'P 1'
#
loop_
_entity.id
_entity.type
_entity.pdbx_description
1 polymer ?
#
loop_
_entity_poly.entity_id
_entity_poly.type
_entity_poly.pdbx_seq_one_letter_code
_entity_poly.pdbx_strand_id
1 'polypeptide(L)'
;MENVILGKKTYAVDDGGFLLDYDQWDDAFAEGMAPSLGIPKLTSEHWNIIRFIRSSFEQNGRCPLVFETCRAHGLHLSNLKRLFPAGYLRGACKLAGITYAEGCFVPGLVPIGDYTAGPAVDEKSRSRISPSRDKIYAVDVRGFLVNPDDWDEQYALFKAYEMRIPAALTNKHWEVIHFLRNSFKKNGVVPTVYETCEANNVELEDLERLFPPGYHRGAVKIAGLRVR
;
A
#
# COMPACT_ATOMS: atom_id res chain seq x y z
N MET A 1 7.18 5.44 17.38
CA MET A 1 6.93 4.36 18.35
C MET A 1 6.15 4.95 19.50
N GLU A 2 4.84 4.75 19.45
CA GLU A 2 3.91 5.21 20.48
C GLU A 2 3.29 3.99 21.16
N ASN A 3 3.00 4.11 22.45
CA ASN A 3 2.29 3.08 23.19
C ASN A 3 0.86 3.56 23.40
N VAL A 4 -0.12 2.82 22.87
CA VAL A 4 -1.53 3.14 23.06
C VAL A 4 -2.09 2.25 24.16
N ILE A 5 -2.74 2.87 25.14
CA ILE A 5 -3.41 2.16 26.24
C ILE A 5 -4.87 1.97 25.84
N LEU A 6 -5.26 0.72 25.56
CA LEU A 6 -6.64 0.35 25.24
C LEU A 6 -7.17 -0.54 26.36
N GLY A 7 -8.08 0.01 27.17
CA GLY A 7 -8.61 -0.66 28.36
C GLY A 7 -7.52 -0.89 29.41
N LYS A 8 -7.13 -2.17 29.63
CA LYS A 8 -6.10 -2.57 30.61
C LYS A 8 -4.77 -2.99 29.99
N LYS A 9 -4.67 -2.97 28.66
CA LYS A 9 -3.47 -3.42 27.92
C LYS A 9 -2.82 -2.26 27.20
N THR A 10 -1.51 -2.36 27.04
CA THR A 10 -0.68 -1.40 26.31
C THR A 10 -0.19 -2.06 25.04
N TYR A 11 -0.34 -1.38 23.92
CA TYR A 11 0.03 -1.88 22.60
C TYR A 11 1.05 -0.93 21.98
N ALA A 12 2.13 -1.48 21.44
CA ALA A 12 3.14 -0.70 20.72
C ALA A 12 2.67 -0.50 19.27
N VAL A 13 2.52 0.75 18.86
CA VAL A 13 2.07 1.13 17.51
C VAL A 13 3.06 2.06 16.81
N ASP A 14 3.01 2.06 15.48
CA ASP A 14 3.72 3.04 14.65
C ASP A 14 2.97 4.39 14.59
N ASP A 15 3.57 5.37 13.91
CA ASP A 15 3.01 6.73 13.77
C ASP A 15 1.68 6.72 12.97
N GLY A 16 1.42 5.66 12.21
CA GLY A 16 0.18 5.41 11.50
C GLY A 16 -0.86 4.67 12.34
N GLY A 17 -0.54 4.32 13.60
CA GLY A 17 -1.34 3.56 14.56
C GLY A 17 -1.47 2.06 14.25
N PHE A 18 -0.60 1.51 13.41
CA PHE A 18 -0.54 0.08 13.14
C PHE A 18 0.23 -0.64 14.25
N LEU A 19 -0.21 -1.83 14.62
CA LEU A 19 0.41 -2.64 15.65
C LEU A 19 1.82 -3.08 15.21
N LEU A 20 2.84 -2.87 16.04
CA LEU A 20 4.23 -3.20 15.68
C LEU A 20 4.55 -4.69 15.78
N ASP A 21 3.81 -5.42 16.61
CA ASP A 21 4.03 -6.83 16.89
C ASP A 21 2.72 -7.61 16.65
N TYR A 22 2.71 -8.42 15.58
CA TYR A 22 1.57 -9.25 15.21
C TYR A 22 1.06 -10.13 16.35
N ASP A 23 1.96 -10.67 17.17
CA ASP A 23 1.62 -11.63 18.24
C ASP A 23 0.98 -10.94 19.46
N GLN A 24 1.07 -9.61 19.56
CA GLN A 24 0.39 -8.82 20.59
C GLN A 24 -1.08 -8.55 20.27
N TRP A 25 -1.56 -8.92 19.08
CA TRP A 25 -2.93 -8.67 18.68
C TRP A 25 -3.91 -9.52 19.50
N ASP A 26 -4.99 -8.90 19.96
CA ASP A 26 -6.14 -9.56 20.55
C ASP A 26 -7.44 -8.85 20.18
N ASP A 27 -8.58 -9.45 20.51
CA ASP A 27 -9.89 -8.86 20.22
C ASP A 27 -10.05 -7.47 20.87
N ALA A 28 -9.40 -7.22 22.02
CA ALA A 28 -9.45 -5.94 22.73
C ALA A 28 -8.70 -4.82 21.98
N PHE A 29 -7.62 -5.14 21.26
CA PHE A 29 -6.96 -4.18 20.37
C PHE A 29 -7.92 -3.69 19.28
N ALA A 30 -8.58 -4.63 18.59
CA ALA A 30 -9.51 -4.29 17.52
C ALA A 30 -10.69 -3.46 18.06
N GLU A 31 -11.28 -3.86 19.19
CA GLU A 31 -12.37 -3.10 19.81
C GLU A 31 -11.94 -1.70 20.29
N GLY A 32 -10.74 -1.58 20.87
CA GLY A 32 -10.21 -0.30 21.35
C GLY A 32 -9.85 0.67 20.21
N MET A 33 -9.38 0.15 19.08
CA MET A 33 -9.02 0.97 17.92
C MET A 33 -10.22 1.36 17.05
N ALA A 34 -11.28 0.56 17.02
CA ALA A 34 -12.45 0.77 16.16
C ALA A 34 -13.04 2.20 16.24
N PRO A 35 -13.24 2.82 17.43
CA PRO A 35 -13.75 4.18 17.53
C PRO A 35 -12.88 5.23 16.83
N SER A 36 -11.55 5.08 16.88
CA SER A 36 -10.62 6.00 16.21
C SER A 36 -10.71 5.95 14.68
N LEU A 37 -11.27 4.87 14.14
CA LEU A 37 -11.43 4.62 12.70
C LEU A 37 -12.86 4.89 12.22
N GLY A 38 -13.69 5.53 13.06
CA GLY A 38 -15.08 5.85 12.76
C GLY A 38 -16.05 4.68 12.88
N ILE A 39 -15.67 3.62 13.62
CA ILE A 39 -16.51 2.45 13.86
C ILE A 39 -16.87 2.41 15.35
N PRO A 40 -18.09 2.83 15.76
CA PRO A 40 -18.47 2.88 17.17
C PRO A 40 -18.45 1.52 17.87
N LYS A 41 -18.79 0.46 17.14
CA LYS A 41 -18.82 -0.91 17.64
C LYS A 41 -18.57 -1.91 16.51
N LEU A 42 -17.69 -2.88 16.73
CA LEU A 42 -17.48 -3.98 15.80
C LEU A 42 -18.68 -4.94 15.82
N THR A 43 -19.32 -5.09 14.67
CA THR A 43 -20.39 -6.08 14.45
C THR A 43 -19.82 -7.41 13.96
N SER A 44 -20.64 -8.45 13.89
CA SER A 44 -20.24 -9.75 13.35
C SER A 44 -19.71 -9.65 11.90
N GLU A 45 -20.23 -8.73 11.09
CA GLU A 45 -19.71 -8.49 9.73
C GLU A 45 -18.25 -7.98 9.75
N HIS A 46 -17.92 -7.09 10.69
CA HIS A 46 -16.55 -6.60 10.85
C HIS A 46 -15.61 -7.72 11.31
N TRP A 47 -16.05 -8.50 12.31
CA TRP A 47 -15.26 -9.62 12.85
C TRP A 47 -14.98 -10.69 11.80
N ASN A 48 -15.94 -11.00 10.93
CA ASN A 48 -15.74 -11.95 9.84
C ASN A 48 -14.60 -11.51 8.92
N ILE A 49 -14.56 -10.23 8.54
CA ILE A 49 -13.51 -9.68 7.68
C ILE A 49 -12.17 -9.63 8.41
N ILE A 50 -12.14 -9.13 9.65
CA ILE A 50 -10.90 -9.05 10.45
C ILE A 50 -10.27 -10.44 10.60
N ARG A 51 -11.07 -11.45 10.98
CA ARG A 51 -10.60 -12.83 11.15
C ARG A 51 -10.20 -13.48 9.83
N PHE A 52 -10.88 -13.16 8.73
CA PHE A 52 -10.48 -13.63 7.40
C PHE A 52 -9.11 -13.07 6.99
N ILE A 53 -8.85 -11.78 7.21
CA ILE A 53 -7.55 -11.16 6.91
C ILE A 53 -6.44 -11.84 7.72
N ARG A 54 -6.66 -12.07 9.03
CA ARG A 54 -5.70 -12.78 9.90
C ARG A 54 -5.44 -14.22 9.47
N SER A 55 -6.49 -14.98 9.24
CA SER A 55 -6.38 -16.37 8.78
C SER A 55 -5.67 -16.48 7.44
N SER A 56 -5.96 -15.56 6.51
CA SER A 56 -5.28 -15.48 5.21
C SER A 56 -3.79 -15.15 5.35
N PHE A 57 -3.43 -14.30 6.31
CA PHE A 57 -2.05 -13.95 6.62
C PHE A 57 -1.29 -15.13 7.22
N GLU A 58 -1.88 -15.84 8.18
CA GLU A 58 -1.29 -17.05 8.78
C GLU A 58 -1.08 -18.17 7.75
N GLN A 59 -2.02 -18.35 6.82
CA GLN A 59 -1.95 -19.42 5.83
C GLN A 59 -0.99 -19.10 4.68
N ASN A 60 -1.01 -17.86 4.17
CA ASN A 60 -0.31 -17.49 2.94
C ASN A 60 0.94 -16.64 3.18
N GLY A 61 1.21 -16.21 4.41
CA GLY A 61 2.28 -15.28 4.76
C GLY A 61 2.09 -13.87 4.19
N ARG A 62 0.89 -13.55 3.70
CA ARG A 62 0.58 -12.24 3.10
C ARG A 62 -0.83 -11.77 3.41
N CYS A 63 -0.98 -10.46 3.56
CA CYS A 63 -2.28 -9.83 3.67
C CYS A 63 -3.09 -10.06 2.37
N PRO A 64 -4.36 -10.49 2.45
CA PRO A 64 -5.21 -10.56 1.27
C PRO A 64 -5.44 -9.17 0.69
N LEU A 65 -5.55 -9.11 -0.63
CA LEU A 65 -5.83 -7.90 -1.38
C LEU A 65 -7.31 -7.53 -1.21
N VAL A 66 -7.64 -6.23 -1.37
CA VAL A 66 -9.01 -5.71 -1.20
C VAL A 66 -10.04 -6.55 -1.98
N PHE A 67 -9.69 -6.88 -3.23
CA PHE A 67 -10.55 -7.65 -4.12
C PHE A 67 -10.67 -9.12 -3.72
N GLU A 68 -9.63 -9.74 -3.13
CA GLU A 68 -9.70 -11.11 -2.61
C GLU A 68 -10.69 -11.18 -1.44
N THR A 69 -10.62 -10.21 -0.52
CA THR A 69 -11.54 -10.12 0.61
C THR A 69 -12.97 -9.83 0.15
N CYS A 70 -13.16 -8.91 -0.81
CA CYS A 70 -14.48 -8.65 -1.40
C CYS A 70 -15.07 -9.91 -2.04
N ARG A 71 -14.27 -10.66 -2.82
CA ARG A 71 -14.70 -11.89 -3.48
C ARG A 71 -15.03 -13.02 -2.49
N ALA A 72 -14.22 -13.18 -1.45
CA ALA A 72 -14.42 -14.20 -0.42
C ALA A 72 -15.71 -14.02 0.39
N HIS A 73 -16.14 -12.78 0.59
CA HIS A 73 -17.33 -12.45 1.37
C HIS A 73 -18.53 -11.99 0.53
N GLY A 74 -18.43 -12.00 -0.80
CA GLY A 74 -19.48 -11.47 -1.69
C GLY A 74 -19.81 -10.00 -1.45
N LEU A 75 -18.81 -9.20 -1.07
CA LEU A 75 -18.98 -7.80 -0.70
C LEU A 75 -18.66 -6.88 -1.88
N HIS A 76 -19.58 -5.97 -2.18
CA HIS A 76 -19.29 -4.83 -3.05
C HIS A 76 -18.44 -3.78 -2.33
N LEU A 77 -17.77 -2.93 -3.12
CA LEU A 77 -16.92 -1.85 -2.61
C LEU A 77 -17.68 -0.90 -1.67
N SER A 78 -18.95 -0.62 -1.97
CA SER A 78 -19.85 0.19 -1.14
C SER A 78 -20.10 -0.42 0.24
N ASN A 79 -20.29 -1.75 0.32
CA ASN A 79 -20.45 -2.46 1.59
C ASN A 79 -19.17 -2.39 2.41
N LEU A 80 -18.02 -2.56 1.77
CA LEU A 80 -16.73 -2.47 2.45
C LEU A 80 -16.47 -1.05 2.97
N LYS A 81 -16.83 0.00 2.20
CA LYS A 81 -16.76 1.41 2.63
C LYS A 81 -17.68 1.68 3.83
N ARG A 82 -18.88 1.10 3.84
CA ARG A 82 -19.83 1.20 4.97
C ARG A 82 -19.28 0.56 6.25
N LEU A 83 -18.63 -0.60 6.12
CA LEU A 83 -18.04 -1.32 7.26
C LEU A 83 -16.73 -0.69 7.74
N PHE A 84 -15.87 -0.24 6.82
CA PHE A 84 -14.59 0.36 7.15
C PHE A 84 -14.44 1.74 6.49
N PRO A 85 -15.01 2.80 7.11
CA PRO A 85 -14.97 4.15 6.57
C PRO A 85 -13.54 4.66 6.33
N ALA A 86 -12.60 4.26 7.18
CA ALA A 86 -11.19 4.61 7.08
C ALA A 86 -10.45 3.96 5.89
N GLY A 87 -11.03 2.99 5.20
CA GLY A 87 -10.36 2.24 4.13
C GLY A 87 -10.07 0.79 4.48
N TYR A 88 -9.75 -0.02 3.47
CA TYR A 88 -9.32 -1.40 3.68
C TYR A 88 -7.99 -1.49 4.45
N LEU A 89 -6.97 -0.71 4.06
CA LEU A 89 -5.67 -0.73 4.73
C LEU A 89 -5.72 -0.05 6.10
N ARG A 90 -6.14 1.22 6.15
CA ARG A 90 -6.19 2.01 7.38
C ARG A 90 -7.33 1.61 8.33
N GLY A 91 -8.31 0.85 7.85
CA GLY A 91 -9.43 0.32 8.63
C GLY A 91 -9.27 -1.17 8.89
N ALA A 92 -9.63 -2.02 7.91
CA ALA A 92 -9.72 -3.46 8.10
C ALA A 92 -8.38 -4.13 8.45
N CYS A 93 -7.31 -3.85 7.69
CA CYS A 93 -5.98 -4.44 7.94
C CYS A 93 -5.39 -3.95 9.26
N LYS A 94 -5.57 -2.65 9.55
CA LYS A 94 -5.16 -2.04 10.82
C LYS A 94 -5.84 -2.70 12.02
N LEU A 95 -7.16 -2.93 11.95
CA LEU A 95 -7.90 -3.63 13.01
C LEU A 95 -7.53 -5.11 13.12
N ALA A 96 -7.10 -5.74 12.03
CA ALA A 96 -6.57 -7.10 12.02
C ALA A 96 -5.16 -7.21 12.63
N GLY A 97 -4.53 -6.08 13.00
CA GLY A 97 -3.16 -6.05 13.51
C GLY A 97 -2.12 -6.37 12.45
N ILE A 98 -2.47 -6.24 11.17
CA ILE A 98 -1.56 -6.53 10.06
C ILE A 98 -1.07 -5.21 9.49
N THR A 99 0.23 -5.02 9.59
CA THR A 99 0.89 -3.84 9.03
C THR A 99 1.13 -4.01 7.53
N TYR A 100 1.37 -2.89 6.87
CA TYR A 100 1.86 -2.92 5.49
C TYR A 100 3.23 -3.62 5.36
N ALA A 101 4.06 -3.60 6.42
CA ALA A 101 5.36 -4.24 6.46
C ALA A 101 5.25 -5.77 6.49
N GLU A 102 4.37 -6.32 7.31
CA GLU A 102 4.16 -7.76 7.45
C GLU A 102 3.50 -8.37 6.23
N GLY A 103 2.59 -7.64 5.57
CA GLY A 103 2.04 -8.10 4.30
C GLY A 103 3.12 -8.33 3.24
N CYS A 104 4.28 -7.69 3.35
CA CYS A 104 5.38 -7.66 2.40
C CYS A 104 6.35 -8.84 2.53
N PHE A 105 5.88 -10.05 2.91
CA PHE A 105 6.73 -11.22 2.75
C PHE A 105 6.76 -11.64 1.28
N VAL A 106 7.88 -11.35 0.61
CA VAL A 106 8.27 -11.98 -0.65
C VAL A 106 9.33 -13.01 -0.26
N PRO A 107 9.02 -14.32 -0.25
CA PRO A 107 10.05 -15.33 -0.02
C PRO A 107 11.13 -15.22 -1.11
N GLY A 108 12.37 -14.91 -0.74
CA GLY A 108 13.53 -14.94 -1.64
C GLY A 108 14.23 -13.62 -1.96
N LEU A 109 13.87 -12.49 -1.36
CA LEU A 109 14.69 -11.28 -1.44
C LEU A 109 15.83 -11.35 -0.41
N VAL A 110 17.00 -11.78 -0.88
CA VAL A 110 18.28 -11.59 -0.18
C VAL A 110 18.50 -10.09 0.03
N PRO A 111 18.99 -9.62 1.19
CA PRO A 111 19.38 -8.23 1.34
C PRO A 111 20.46 -7.92 0.30
N ILE A 112 20.24 -6.91 -0.54
CA ILE A 112 21.31 -6.37 -1.37
C ILE A 112 22.26 -5.65 -0.42
N GLY A 113 23.25 -6.39 0.06
CA GLY A 113 24.44 -5.85 0.71
C GLY A 113 25.36 -5.21 -0.32
N ASP A 114 25.92 -4.07 0.05
CA ASP A 114 27.22 -3.51 -0.35
C ASP A 114 27.71 -3.80 -1.77
N TYR A 115 27.31 -2.96 -2.73
CA TYR A 115 28.14 -2.69 -3.91
C TYR A 115 29.17 -1.62 -3.56
N THR A 116 30.22 -2.00 -2.84
CA THR A 116 31.51 -1.32 -2.99
C THR A 116 32.29 -2.01 -4.11
N ALA A 117 32.84 -1.19 -5.01
CA ALA A 117 33.75 -1.52 -6.12
C ALA A 117 33.12 -2.15 -7.39
N GLY A 118 32.55 -1.30 -8.25
CA GLY A 118 32.70 -1.46 -9.70
C GLY A 118 34.01 -0.81 -10.18
N PRO A 119 34.61 -1.22 -11.31
CA PRO A 119 35.92 -0.74 -11.73
C PRO A 119 35.87 0.76 -12.02
N ALA A 120 36.95 1.46 -11.64
CA ALA A 120 37.10 2.90 -11.85
C ALA A 120 36.88 3.25 -13.34
N VAL A 121 35.88 4.10 -13.59
CA VAL A 121 35.60 4.62 -14.93
C VAL A 121 36.35 5.95 -15.07
N ASP A 122 37.16 6.01 -16.13
CA ASP A 122 38.12 7.08 -16.43
C ASP A 122 37.46 8.46 -16.54
N GLU A 123 38.03 9.47 -15.88
CA GLU A 123 37.44 10.78 -15.59
C GLU A 123 37.36 11.74 -16.80
N LYS A 124 37.62 11.25 -18.02
CA LYS A 124 37.81 12.06 -19.23
C LYS A 124 36.70 12.02 -20.28
N SER A 125 35.58 11.32 -20.04
CA SER A 125 34.44 11.24 -20.97
C SER A 125 33.31 12.22 -20.63
N ARG A 126 33.63 13.42 -20.13
CA ARG A 126 32.65 14.39 -19.61
C ARG A 126 32.04 15.34 -20.65
N SER A 127 31.99 14.97 -21.93
CA SER A 127 31.38 15.83 -22.96
C SER A 127 30.30 15.11 -23.76
N ARG A 128 29.07 15.66 -23.64
CA ARG A 128 27.80 15.35 -24.35
C ARG A 128 26.88 14.33 -23.65
N ILE A 129 26.34 14.72 -22.49
CA ILE A 129 25.22 14.01 -21.86
C ILE A 129 23.92 14.62 -22.39
N SER A 130 23.17 13.82 -23.15
CA SER A 130 21.74 14.06 -23.42
C SER A 130 20.97 13.84 -22.11
N PRO A 131 20.00 14.67 -21.70
CA PRO A 131 19.57 14.75 -20.29
C PRO A 131 18.70 13.60 -19.72
N SER A 132 18.65 12.41 -20.32
CA SER A 132 17.50 11.51 -20.12
C SER A 132 17.72 10.00 -19.98
N ARG A 133 18.95 9.49 -19.78
CA ARG A 133 19.17 8.04 -19.60
C ARG A 133 19.60 7.59 -18.20
N ASP A 134 20.16 8.49 -17.39
CA ASP A 134 20.77 8.12 -16.10
C ASP A 134 20.06 8.80 -14.92
N LYS A 135 18.72 8.91 -14.96
CA LYS A 135 17.97 9.43 -13.81
C LYS A 135 17.90 8.35 -12.73
N ILE A 136 18.46 8.65 -11.56
CA ILE A 136 18.49 7.76 -10.39
C ILE A 136 17.32 8.11 -9.48
N TYR A 137 16.56 7.09 -9.06
CA TYR A 137 15.45 7.23 -8.12
C TYR A 137 15.83 6.61 -6.78
N ALA A 138 15.77 7.40 -5.71
CA ALA A 138 15.94 6.88 -4.36
C ALA A 138 14.65 6.16 -3.92
N VAL A 139 14.76 4.86 -3.66
CA VAL A 139 13.63 4.03 -3.18
C VAL A 139 13.95 3.39 -1.84
N ASP A 140 12.93 3.14 -1.02
CA ASP A 140 13.06 2.38 0.22
C ASP A 140 13.23 0.87 -0.04
N VAL A 141 13.48 0.09 1.00
CA VAL A 141 13.62 -1.39 0.91
C VAL A 141 12.38 -2.09 0.37
N ARG A 142 11.22 -1.42 0.37
CA ARG A 142 9.95 -1.92 -0.18
C ARG A 142 9.74 -1.45 -1.62
N GLY A 143 10.67 -0.68 -2.19
CA GLY A 143 10.62 -0.15 -3.55
C GLY A 143 9.67 1.04 -3.73
N PHE A 144 9.37 1.80 -2.67
CA PHE A 144 8.65 3.08 -2.75
C PHE A 144 9.62 4.25 -2.91
N LEU A 145 9.24 5.22 -3.72
CA LEU A 145 10.00 6.45 -3.88
C LEU A 145 10.09 7.19 -2.53
N VAL A 146 11.33 7.51 -2.12
CA VAL A 146 11.60 8.18 -0.84
C VAL A 146 11.01 9.60 -0.86
N ASN A 147 11.20 10.30 -1.97
CA ASN A 147 10.69 11.64 -2.21
C ASN A 147 9.65 11.64 -3.36
N PRO A 148 8.35 11.87 -3.09
CA PRO A 148 7.30 11.92 -4.10
C PRO A 148 7.50 12.95 -5.23
N ASP A 149 8.31 13.99 -4.98
CA ASP A 149 8.61 15.05 -5.94
C ASP A 149 9.63 14.64 -7.01
N ASP A 150 10.43 13.59 -6.75
CA ASP A 150 11.41 13.07 -7.73
C ASP A 150 10.75 12.26 -8.86
N TRP A 151 9.45 11.96 -8.69
CA TRP A 151 8.66 11.16 -9.62
C TRP A 151 8.50 11.84 -10.98
N ASP A 152 8.57 11.03 -12.02
CA ASP A 152 8.15 11.38 -13.37
C ASP A 152 7.48 10.18 -14.07
N GLU A 153 7.08 10.36 -15.32
CA GLU A 153 6.48 9.31 -16.13
C GLU A 153 7.43 8.13 -16.39
N GLN A 154 8.75 8.39 -16.45
CA GLN A 154 9.73 7.32 -16.65
C GLN A 154 9.79 6.39 -15.45
N TYR A 155 9.80 6.94 -14.23
CA TYR A 155 9.68 6.15 -13.01
C TYR A 155 8.44 5.26 -13.07
N ALA A 156 7.28 5.81 -13.43
CA ALA A 156 6.03 5.03 -13.50
C ALA A 156 6.11 3.90 -14.53
N LEU A 157 6.66 4.16 -15.71
CA LEU A 157 6.84 3.16 -16.77
C LEU A 157 7.79 2.03 -16.34
N PHE A 158 8.97 2.37 -15.81
CA PHE A 158 9.93 1.38 -15.32
C PHE A 158 9.36 0.59 -14.14
N LYS A 159 8.63 1.25 -13.24
CA LYS A 159 8.03 0.59 -12.08
C LYS A 159 6.91 -0.37 -12.46
N ALA A 160 6.08 0.00 -13.45
CA ALA A 160 5.08 -0.90 -14.02
C ALA A 160 5.72 -2.12 -14.70
N TYR A 161 6.84 -1.92 -15.40
CA TYR A 161 7.61 -3.01 -16.00
C TYR A 161 8.20 -3.96 -14.94
N GLU A 162 8.82 -3.42 -13.88
CA GLU A 162 9.37 -4.17 -12.75
C GLU A 162 8.30 -5.06 -12.08
N MET A 163 7.08 -4.54 -11.96
CA MET A 163 5.93 -5.25 -11.41
C MET A 163 5.28 -6.26 -12.35
N ARG A 164 5.82 -6.40 -13.57
CA ARG A 164 5.29 -7.27 -14.63
C ARG A 164 3.83 -6.96 -14.96
N ILE A 165 3.46 -5.68 -15.00
CA ILE A 165 2.15 -5.29 -15.52
C ILE A 165 2.12 -5.69 -17.01
N PRO A 166 1.19 -6.58 -17.41
CA PRO A 166 1.29 -7.32 -18.69
C PRO A 166 1.10 -6.45 -19.93
N ALA A 167 0.61 -5.22 -19.76
CA ALA A 167 0.46 -4.23 -20.83
C ALA A 167 1.18 -2.93 -20.45
N ALA A 168 1.69 -2.21 -21.44
CA ALA A 168 2.14 -0.83 -21.23
C ALA A 168 1.04 -0.02 -20.54
N LEU A 169 1.43 0.96 -19.72
CA LEU A 169 0.47 1.81 -19.00
C LEU A 169 -0.47 2.49 -20.01
N THR A 170 -1.72 2.04 -20.04
CA THR A 170 -2.78 2.61 -20.89
C THR A 170 -3.24 3.96 -20.34
N ASN A 171 -4.03 4.72 -21.12
CA ASN A 171 -4.62 5.99 -20.68
C ASN A 171 -5.35 5.86 -19.33
N LYS A 172 -6.04 4.74 -19.09
CA LYS A 172 -6.73 4.49 -17.83
C LYS A 172 -5.80 4.34 -16.64
N HIS A 173 -4.59 3.79 -16.84
CA HIS A 173 -3.59 3.76 -15.78
C HIS A 173 -3.12 5.18 -15.43
N TRP A 174 -2.86 5.99 -16.47
CA TRP A 174 -2.42 7.37 -16.29
C TRP A 174 -3.47 8.24 -15.60
N GLU A 175 -4.76 8.08 -15.94
CA GLU A 175 -5.87 8.75 -15.24
C GLU A 175 -5.80 8.48 -13.73
N VAL A 176 -5.70 7.21 -13.31
CA VAL A 176 -5.59 6.82 -11.90
C VAL A 176 -4.30 7.36 -11.27
N ILE A 177 -3.15 7.23 -11.93
CA ILE A 177 -1.86 7.69 -11.42
C ILE A 177 -1.85 9.21 -11.21
N HIS A 178 -2.31 9.98 -12.19
CA HIS A 178 -2.39 11.44 -12.08
C HIS A 178 -3.42 11.88 -11.04
N PHE A 179 -4.56 11.19 -10.93
CA PHE A 179 -5.52 11.45 -9.87
C PHE A 179 -4.88 11.28 -8.47
N LEU A 180 -4.16 10.18 -8.25
CA LEU A 180 -3.49 9.92 -6.96
C LEU A 180 -2.47 11.02 -6.65
N ARG A 181 -1.65 11.41 -7.63
CA ARG A 181 -0.63 12.46 -7.45
C ARG A 181 -1.23 13.84 -7.21
N ASN A 182 -2.25 14.21 -7.99
CA ASN A 182 -2.93 15.49 -7.84
C ASN A 182 -3.65 15.60 -6.49
N SER A 183 -4.30 14.52 -6.06
CA SER A 183 -4.97 14.45 -4.76
C SER A 183 -3.96 14.51 -3.62
N PHE A 184 -2.83 13.82 -3.74
CA PHE A 184 -1.75 13.89 -2.76
C PHE A 184 -1.13 15.29 -2.67
N LYS A 185 -0.90 15.95 -3.82
CA LYS A 185 -0.38 17.33 -3.85
C LYS A 185 -1.34 18.32 -3.19
N LYS A 186 -2.65 18.09 -3.30
CA LYS A 186 -3.69 18.96 -2.72
C LYS A 186 -3.89 18.73 -1.21
N ASN A 187 -3.98 17.47 -0.80
CA ASN A 187 -4.41 17.11 0.56
C ASN A 187 -3.26 16.65 1.47
N GLY A 188 -2.08 16.38 0.91
CA GLY A 188 -0.95 15.77 1.62
C GLY A 188 -1.15 14.30 2.01
N VAL A 189 -2.29 13.70 1.64
CA VAL A 189 -2.71 12.35 2.02
C VAL A 189 -3.01 11.55 0.77
N VAL A 190 -2.48 10.32 0.71
CA VAL A 190 -2.81 9.40 -0.38
C VAL A 190 -4.29 9.02 -0.28
N PRO A 191 -5.06 9.17 -1.39
CA PRO A 191 -6.45 8.74 -1.43
C PRO A 191 -6.61 7.27 -1.03
N THR A 192 -7.83 6.92 -0.65
CA THR A 192 -8.23 5.53 -0.46
C THR A 192 -8.60 4.89 -1.80
N VAL A 193 -8.67 3.55 -1.80
CA VAL A 193 -9.20 2.80 -2.95
C VAL A 193 -10.63 3.25 -3.31
N TYR A 194 -11.44 3.60 -2.31
CA TYR A 194 -12.81 4.08 -2.50
C TYR A 194 -12.86 5.41 -3.25
N GLU A 195 -12.10 6.40 -2.78
CA GLU A 195 -12.03 7.72 -3.40
C GLU A 195 -11.47 7.64 -4.82
N THR A 196 -10.51 6.73 -5.04
CA THR A 196 -9.92 6.52 -6.37
C THR A 196 -10.92 5.90 -7.35
N CYS A 197 -11.64 4.86 -6.93
CA CYS A 197 -12.70 4.25 -7.73
C CYS A 197 -13.82 5.25 -8.06
N GLU A 198 -14.30 5.99 -7.06
CA GLU A 198 -15.37 6.99 -7.23
C GLU A 198 -14.94 8.13 -8.16
N ALA A 199 -13.72 8.67 -7.99
CA ALA A 199 -13.26 9.82 -8.79
C ALA A 199 -12.94 9.46 -10.25
N ASN A 200 -12.54 8.23 -10.52
CA ASN A 200 -12.20 7.79 -11.89
C ASN A 200 -13.36 7.04 -12.56
N ASN A 201 -14.49 6.85 -11.85
CA ASN A 201 -15.62 6.01 -12.29
C ASN A 201 -15.15 4.61 -12.73
N VAL A 202 -14.33 3.98 -11.88
CA VAL A 202 -13.71 2.67 -12.10
C VAL A 202 -14.18 1.70 -11.02
N GLU A 203 -14.74 0.56 -11.44
CA GLU A 203 -15.14 -0.51 -10.53
C GLU A 203 -13.91 -1.25 -9.96
N LEU A 204 -14.10 -1.97 -8.84
CA LEU A 204 -13.00 -2.66 -8.17
C LEU A 204 -12.34 -3.73 -9.06
N GLU A 205 -13.13 -4.43 -9.87
CA GLU A 205 -12.66 -5.45 -10.81
C GLU A 205 -11.83 -4.83 -11.95
N ASP A 206 -12.20 -3.64 -12.41
CA ASP A 206 -11.43 -2.93 -13.43
C ASP A 206 -10.11 -2.42 -12.85
N LEU A 207 -10.11 -1.97 -11.60
CA LEU A 207 -8.89 -1.60 -10.89
C LEU A 207 -7.97 -2.80 -10.68
N GLU A 208 -8.50 -3.99 -10.38
CA GLU A 208 -7.74 -5.26 -10.31
C GLU A 208 -7.09 -5.60 -11.66
N ARG A 209 -7.81 -5.40 -12.77
CA ARG A 209 -7.29 -5.63 -14.13
C ARG A 209 -6.20 -4.64 -14.51
N LEU A 210 -6.35 -3.36 -14.16
CA LEU A 210 -5.36 -2.32 -14.41
C LEU A 210 -4.12 -2.52 -13.53
N PHE A 211 -4.31 -2.84 -12.25
CA PHE A 211 -3.22 -3.02 -11.29
C PHE A 211 -3.30 -4.40 -10.62
N PRO A 212 -2.84 -5.48 -11.28
CA PRO A 212 -2.86 -6.83 -10.72
C PRO A 212 -2.17 -6.98 -9.35
N PRO A 213 -1.05 -6.26 -9.06
CA PRO A 213 -0.47 -6.25 -7.70
C PRO A 213 -1.37 -5.63 -6.63
N GLY A 214 -2.48 -4.99 -7.02
CA GLY A 214 -3.44 -4.32 -6.16
C GLY A 214 -3.22 -2.81 -6.03
N TYR A 215 -4.11 -2.14 -5.31
CA TYR A 215 -4.13 -0.68 -5.18
C TYR A 215 -2.83 -0.10 -4.59
N HIS A 216 -2.42 -0.58 -3.41
CA HIS A 216 -1.24 -0.02 -2.72
C HIS A 216 0.08 -0.44 -3.35
N ARG A 217 0.19 -1.70 -3.82
CA ARG A 217 1.44 -2.23 -4.40
C ARG A 217 1.60 -1.92 -5.88
N GLY A 218 0.50 -1.74 -6.60
CA GLY A 218 0.46 -1.30 -7.99
C GLY A 218 0.28 0.21 -8.05
N ALA A 219 -0.96 0.68 -8.04
CA ALA A 219 -1.32 2.08 -8.35
C ALA A 219 -0.55 3.11 -7.51
N VAL A 220 -0.55 2.99 -6.17
CA VAL A 220 0.09 3.96 -5.26
C VAL A 220 1.61 3.96 -5.43
N LYS A 221 2.23 2.79 -5.56
CA LYS A 221 3.68 2.65 -5.72
C LYS A 221 4.17 3.16 -7.08
N ILE A 222 3.41 2.90 -8.16
CA ILE A 222 3.68 3.42 -9.50
C ILE A 222 3.52 4.95 -9.54
N ALA A 223 2.57 5.50 -8.79
CA ALA A 223 2.41 6.94 -8.61
C ALA A 223 3.54 7.61 -7.79
N GLY A 224 4.50 6.83 -7.27
CA GLY A 224 5.61 7.33 -6.46
C GLY A 224 5.17 7.82 -5.08
N LEU A 225 4.01 7.34 -4.60
CA LEU A 225 3.44 7.75 -3.33
C LEU A 225 3.61 6.65 -2.29
N ARG A 226 3.61 7.04 -1.02
CA ARG A 226 3.64 6.11 0.12
C ARG A 226 2.51 6.44 1.09
N VAL A 227 1.84 5.40 1.58
CA VAL A 227 0.94 5.55 2.71
C VAL A 227 1.81 5.62 3.95
N ARG A 228 1.75 6.76 4.64
CA ARG A 228 2.23 6.89 6.02
C ARG A 228 1.13 6.40 6.96
#